data_AF-A0A1Q7PZQ8-F1
#
_entry.id   AF-A0A1Q7PZQ8-F1
#
_cell.length_a   1.000
_cell.length_b   1.000
_cell.length_c   1.000
_cell.angle_alpha   90.00
_cell.angle_beta   90.00
_cell.angle_gamma   90.00
#
_symmetry.space_group_name_H-M   'P 1'
#
loop_
_entity.id
_entity.type
_entity.pdbx_description
1 polymer ?
#
loop_
_entity_poly.entity_id
_entity_poly.type
_entity_poly.pdbx_seq_one_letter_code
_entity_poly.pdbx_strand_id
1 'polypeptide(L)'
;MENEQWRTRPAGDQWSVAECLIHLNMTSQALLPLIRDALGKGRDRPVFRSTSARMDFVGRLLWLAVTVRLPIKTTEPFVPVRVQAKDTVLSEFNALQNQVIDCLSAAEGLDLGTLRIVSPFDSRIKYNLYSGLRIIPAHQRQHLRQAEQVVQTLRTTKATS
;
A
#
# COMPACT_ATOMS: atom_id res chain seq x y z
N MET A 1 6.99 -11.63 -19.00
CA MET A 1 5.77 -12.21 -18.40
C MET A 1 4.68 -12.16 -19.44
N GLU A 2 4.20 -13.33 -19.84
CA GLU A 2 3.11 -13.50 -20.82
C GLU A 2 1.78 -12.97 -20.24
N ASN A 3 0.86 -12.55 -21.11
CA ASN A 3 -0.46 -12.06 -20.70
C ASN A 3 -1.27 -13.08 -19.88
N GLU A 4 -1.01 -14.37 -20.08
CA GLU A 4 -1.62 -15.45 -19.33
C GLU A 4 -1.17 -15.42 -17.85
N GLN A 5 0.13 -15.39 -17.59
CA GLN A 5 0.68 -15.30 -16.22
C GLN A 5 0.24 -14.03 -15.47
N TRP A 6 -0.04 -12.94 -16.19
CA TRP A 6 -0.51 -11.69 -15.59
C TRP A 6 -1.88 -11.84 -14.91
N ARG A 7 -2.80 -12.57 -15.54
CA ARG A 7 -4.22 -12.65 -15.13
C ARG A 7 -4.57 -13.93 -14.38
N THR A 8 -3.76 -14.99 -14.53
CA THR A 8 -4.08 -16.30 -13.97
C THR A 8 -3.92 -16.30 -12.44
N ARG A 9 -4.97 -16.76 -11.76
CA ARG A 9 -4.94 -17.08 -10.33
C ARG A 9 -4.37 -18.50 -10.15
N PRO A 10 -3.43 -18.72 -9.23
CA PRO A 10 -2.87 -20.07 -8.99
C PRO A 10 -3.86 -20.99 -8.23
N ALA A 11 -4.80 -20.42 -7.48
CA ALA A 11 -5.89 -21.12 -6.81
C ALA A 11 -7.11 -20.18 -6.70
N GLY A 12 -8.32 -20.72 -6.49
CA GLY A 12 -9.56 -19.93 -6.51
C GLY A 12 -9.63 -18.81 -5.46
N ASP A 13 -8.93 -18.97 -4.34
CA ASP A 13 -8.85 -18.03 -3.22
C ASP A 13 -7.62 -17.11 -3.25
N GLN A 14 -6.73 -17.27 -4.24
CA GLN A 14 -5.50 -16.49 -4.37
C GLN A 14 -5.62 -15.45 -5.48
N TRP A 15 -5.02 -14.28 -5.25
CA TRP A 15 -4.93 -13.23 -6.27
C TRP A 15 -3.88 -13.56 -7.33
N SER A 16 -4.18 -13.17 -8.57
CA SER A 16 -3.23 -13.09 -9.68
C SER A 16 -2.22 -11.96 -9.48
N VAL A 17 -1.20 -11.91 -10.34
CA VAL A 17 -0.22 -10.81 -10.36
C VAL A 17 -0.92 -9.46 -10.59
N ALA A 18 -1.86 -9.41 -11.53
CA ALA A 18 -2.61 -8.20 -11.83
C ALA A 18 -3.42 -7.70 -10.62
N GLU A 19 -4.12 -8.62 -9.94
CA GLU A 19 -4.95 -8.29 -8.78
C GLU A 19 -4.11 -7.77 -7.61
N CYS A 20 -2.92 -8.32 -7.40
CA CYS A 20 -1.97 -7.79 -6.42
C CYS A 20 -1.61 -6.33 -6.72
N LEU A 21 -1.26 -5.98 -7.97
CA LEU A 21 -0.89 -4.60 -8.30
C LEU A 21 -2.08 -3.64 -8.35
N ILE A 22 -3.24 -4.08 -8.83
CA ILE A 22 -4.46 -3.28 -8.80
C ILE A 22 -4.82 -2.93 -7.36
N HIS A 23 -4.73 -3.89 -6.43
CA HIS A 23 -4.96 -3.62 -5.01
C HIS A 23 -3.99 -2.55 -4.47
N LEU A 24 -2.69 -2.63 -4.81
CA LEU A 24 -1.70 -1.62 -4.43
C LEU A 24 -2.02 -0.22 -5.00
N ASN A 25 -2.55 -0.16 -6.23
CA ASN A 25 -2.96 1.11 -6.82
C ASN A 25 -4.15 1.71 -6.06
N MET A 26 -5.18 0.89 -5.79
CA MET A 26 -6.39 1.32 -5.08
C MET A 26 -6.10 1.82 -3.66
N THR A 27 -5.24 1.12 -2.91
CA THR A 27 -4.88 1.55 -1.56
C THR A 27 -4.05 2.84 -1.58
N SER A 28 -3.12 2.99 -2.54
CA SER A 28 -2.32 4.21 -2.70
C SER A 28 -3.20 5.41 -3.08
N GLN A 29 -4.16 5.23 -3.99
CA GLN A 29 -5.12 6.27 -4.39
C GLN A 29 -5.98 6.77 -3.22
N ALA A 30 -6.42 5.86 -2.35
CA ALA A 30 -7.22 6.24 -1.19
C ALA A 30 -6.37 6.93 -0.10
N LEU A 31 -5.09 6.58 0.03
CA LEU A 31 -4.23 7.09 1.09
C LEU A 31 -3.58 8.44 0.75
N LEU A 32 -3.22 8.67 -0.51
CA LEU A 32 -2.52 9.90 -0.94
C LEU A 32 -3.25 11.20 -0.58
N PRO A 33 -4.57 11.35 -0.78
CA PRO A 33 -5.29 12.54 -0.35
C PRO A 33 -5.21 12.80 1.15
N LEU A 34 -5.28 11.73 1.96
CA LEU A 34 -5.19 11.81 3.42
C LEU A 34 -3.80 12.26 3.88
N ILE A 35 -2.75 11.76 3.22
CA ILE A 35 -1.37 12.18 3.46
C ILE A 35 -1.20 13.66 3.10
N ARG A 36 -1.64 14.08 1.91
CA ARG A 36 -1.51 15.46 1.44
C ARG A 36 -2.23 16.45 2.35
N ASP A 37 -3.44 16.11 2.80
CA ASP A 37 -4.19 16.92 3.77
C ASP A 37 -3.43 17.05 5.11
N ALA A 38 -2.90 15.95 5.65
CA ALA A 38 -2.12 15.98 6.88
C ALA A 38 -0.83 16.82 6.73
N LEU A 39 -0.13 16.72 5.59
CA LEU A 39 1.05 17.53 5.30
C LEU A 39 0.70 19.02 5.20
N GLY A 40 -0.40 19.38 4.53
CA GLY A 40 -0.91 20.75 4.47
C GLY A 40 -1.13 21.33 5.87
N LYS A 41 -1.84 20.61 6.73
CA LYS A 41 -2.09 20.99 8.13
C LYS A 41 -0.82 21.14 8.97
N GLY A 42 0.25 20.41 8.62
CA GLY A 42 1.54 20.52 9.30
C GLY A 42 2.31 21.79 8.96
N ARG A 43 2.16 22.31 7.73
CA ARG A 43 2.83 23.53 7.27
C ARG A 43 2.27 24.79 7.92
N ASP A 44 0.98 24.79 8.25
CA ASP A 44 0.29 25.93 8.84
C ASP A 44 0.54 26.09 10.35
N ARG A 45 1.32 25.19 10.97
CA ARG A 45 1.55 25.18 12.42
C ARG A 45 2.95 25.71 12.78
N PRO A 46 3.06 26.57 13.82
CA PRO A 46 4.37 27.00 14.32
C PRO A 46 5.17 25.79 14.83
N VAL A 47 6.40 25.69 14.34
CA VAL A 47 7.23 24.49 14.37
C VAL A 47 7.76 24.22 15.79
N PHE A 48 7.26 23.16 16.44
CA PHE A 48 8.07 22.43 17.42
C PHE A 48 8.76 21.29 16.70
N ARG A 49 10.07 21.44 16.48
CA ARG A 49 10.92 20.42 15.85
C ARG A 49 11.12 19.26 16.82
N SER A 50 10.28 18.24 16.75
CA SER A 50 10.60 16.94 17.34
C SER A 50 11.45 16.14 16.37
N THR A 51 12.64 15.74 16.80
CA THR A 51 13.68 15.12 15.96
C THR A 51 13.53 13.60 15.80
N SER A 52 12.46 12.98 16.31
CA SER A 52 12.25 11.54 16.16
C SER A 52 10.77 11.19 16.11
N ALA A 53 10.16 11.29 14.93
CA ALA A 53 8.85 10.69 14.70
C ALA A 53 8.94 9.16 14.86
N ARG A 54 7.99 8.59 15.61
CA ARG A 54 7.89 7.14 15.86
C ARG A 54 6.49 6.65 15.53
N MET A 55 6.37 5.37 15.25
CA MET A 55 5.06 4.76 15.08
C MET A 55 4.30 4.86 16.40
N ASP A 56 3.06 5.32 16.34
CA ASP A 56 2.14 5.21 17.46
C ASP A 56 1.67 3.74 17.63
N PHE A 57 1.03 3.45 18.77
CA PHE A 57 0.60 2.09 19.10
C PHE A 57 -0.32 1.49 18.02
N VAL A 58 -1.32 2.25 17.56
CA VAL A 58 -2.26 1.82 16.51
C VAL A 58 -1.51 1.53 15.21
N GLY A 59 -0.64 2.44 14.77
CA GLY A 59 0.15 2.26 13.56
C GLY A 59 1.12 1.08 13.63
N ARG A 60 1.72 0.83 14.80
CA ARG A 60 2.58 -0.35 15.03
C ARG A 60 1.80 -1.65 14.88
N LEU A 61 0.56 -1.71 15.38
CA LEU A 61 -0.31 -2.89 15.21
C LEU A 61 -0.69 -3.11 13.74
N LEU A 62 -1.06 -2.04 13.02
CA LEU A 62 -1.37 -2.13 11.60
C LEU A 62 -0.14 -2.55 10.78
N TRP A 63 1.02 -1.95 11.06
CA TRP A 63 2.28 -2.32 10.42
C TRP A 63 2.64 -3.79 10.67
N LEU A 64 2.43 -4.28 11.89
CA LEU A 64 2.66 -5.69 12.22
C LEU A 64 1.69 -6.57 11.43
N ALA A 65 0.39 -6.24 11.42
CA ALA A 65 -0.65 -7.01 10.72
C ALA A 65 -0.34 -7.21 9.23
N VAL A 66 0.13 -6.17 8.54
CA VAL A 66 0.54 -6.28 7.13
C VAL A 66 1.86 -7.01 6.96
N THR A 67 2.78 -6.90 7.91
CA THR A 67 4.12 -7.51 7.82
C THR A 67 4.11 -9.01 8.09
N VAL A 68 3.30 -9.48 9.04
CA VAL A 68 3.19 -10.92 9.39
C VAL A 68 2.11 -11.65 8.59
N ARG A 69 1.47 -10.96 7.63
CA ARG A 69 0.42 -11.51 6.76
C ARG A 69 -0.73 -12.14 7.57
N LEU A 70 -1.27 -11.40 8.55
CA LEU A 70 -2.49 -11.86 9.23
C LEU A 70 -3.59 -12.11 8.19
N PRO A 71 -4.46 -13.13 8.37
CA PRO A 71 -5.51 -13.50 7.43
C PRO A 71 -6.70 -12.52 7.50
N ILE A 72 -6.41 -11.23 7.29
CA ILE A 72 -7.41 -10.17 7.25
C ILE A 72 -8.00 -10.17 5.85
N LYS A 73 -9.30 -10.48 5.75
CA LYS A 73 -10.00 -10.41 4.47
C LYS A 73 -10.05 -8.95 4.02
N THR A 74 -9.57 -8.71 2.80
CA THR A 74 -9.77 -7.42 2.14
C THR A 74 -11.25 -7.28 1.82
N THR A 75 -11.83 -6.15 2.19
CA THR A 75 -13.23 -5.81 1.93
C THR A 75 -13.32 -4.77 0.81
N GLU A 76 -14.51 -4.64 0.24
CA GLU A 76 -14.82 -3.51 -0.64
C GLU A 76 -14.50 -2.17 0.06
N PRO A 77 -14.06 -1.14 -0.67
CA PRO A 77 -13.88 -1.10 -2.13
C PRO A 77 -12.51 -1.61 -2.61
N PHE A 78 -11.69 -2.24 -1.78
CA PHE A 78 -10.28 -2.55 -2.11
C PHE A 78 -10.07 -3.93 -2.74
N VAL A 79 -11.16 -4.61 -3.12
CA VAL A 79 -11.10 -5.89 -3.82
C VAL A 79 -10.96 -5.63 -5.32
N PRO A 80 -9.94 -6.18 -6.00
CA PRO A 80 -9.77 -5.99 -7.43
C PRO A 80 -10.85 -6.78 -8.21
N VAL A 81 -11.84 -6.08 -8.77
CA VAL A 81 -12.98 -6.71 -9.48
C VAL A 81 -12.69 -6.94 -10.97
N ARG A 82 -11.82 -6.13 -11.59
CA ARG A 82 -11.52 -6.21 -13.03
C ARG A 82 -10.03 -6.10 -13.32
N VAL A 83 -9.49 -7.06 -14.05
CA VAL A 83 -8.08 -7.04 -14.47
C VAL A 83 -7.91 -6.16 -15.71
N GLN A 84 -7.23 -5.04 -15.53
CA GLN A 84 -6.90 -4.09 -16.59
C GLN A 84 -5.69 -4.56 -17.43
N ALA A 85 -5.37 -3.81 -18.49
CA ALA A 85 -4.16 -4.04 -19.28
C ALA A 85 -2.90 -3.86 -18.42
N LYS A 86 -1.91 -4.72 -18.64
CA LYS A 86 -0.69 -4.76 -17.83
C LYS A 86 0.03 -3.41 -17.79
N ASP A 87 0.22 -2.79 -18.95
CA ASP A 87 0.95 -1.53 -19.06
C ASP A 87 0.22 -0.39 -18.35
N THR A 88 -1.12 -0.39 -18.37
CA THR A 88 -1.95 0.56 -17.61
C THR A 88 -1.71 0.43 -16.12
N VAL A 89 -1.82 -0.79 -15.57
CA VAL A 89 -1.64 -1.03 -14.12
C VAL A 89 -0.23 -0.69 -13.66
N LEU A 90 0.79 -1.03 -14.46
CA LEU A 90 2.19 -0.72 -14.14
C LEU A 90 2.49 0.78 -14.23
N SER A 91 1.98 1.46 -15.26
CA SER A 91 2.13 2.91 -15.39
C SER A 91 1.48 3.64 -14.21
N GLU A 92 0.28 3.21 -13.81
CA GLU A 92 -0.41 3.76 -12.65
C GLU A 92 0.34 3.46 -11.35
N PHE A 93 0.84 2.24 -11.16
CA PHE A 93 1.65 1.87 -10.00
C PHE A 93 2.88 2.76 -9.86
N ASN A 94 3.63 2.96 -10.95
CA ASN A 94 4.81 3.83 -10.98
C ASN A 94 4.45 5.28 -10.68
N ALA A 95 3.38 5.81 -11.29
CA ALA A 95 2.91 7.15 -11.03
C ALA A 95 2.52 7.36 -9.55
N LEU A 96 1.92 6.34 -8.92
CA LEU A 96 1.57 6.38 -7.50
C LEU A 96 2.81 6.27 -6.60
N GLN A 97 3.84 5.51 -6.98
CA GLN A 97 5.12 5.50 -6.25
C GLN A 97 5.77 6.87 -6.23
N ASN A 98 5.82 7.55 -7.38
CA ASN A 98 6.37 8.89 -7.46
C ASN A 98 5.59 9.88 -6.57
N GLN A 99 4.26 9.79 -6.56
CA GLN A 99 3.45 10.63 -5.67
C GLN A 99 3.68 10.36 -4.18
N VAL A 100 3.98 9.11 -3.79
CA VAL A 100 4.38 8.79 -2.40
C VAL A 100 5.74 9.38 -2.09
N ILE A 101 6.70 9.32 -3.02
CA ILE A 101 8.03 9.94 -2.88
C ILE A 101 7.91 11.46 -2.76
N ASP A 102 7.08 12.10 -3.58
CA ASP A 102 6.81 13.54 -3.48
C ASP A 102 6.23 13.92 -2.12
N CYS A 103 5.34 13.09 -1.57
CA CYS A 103 4.83 13.27 -0.20
C CYS A 103 5.94 13.16 0.86
N LEU A 104 6.93 12.28 0.67
CA LEU A 104 8.08 12.16 1.58
C LEU A 104 8.97 13.41 1.52
N SER A 105 9.23 13.95 0.33
CA SER A 105 9.95 15.22 0.19
C SER A 105 9.17 16.38 0.81
N ALA A 106 7.86 16.43 0.60
CA ALA A 106 6.97 17.42 1.19
C ALA A 106 6.83 17.33 2.72
N ALA A 107 7.22 16.21 3.32
CA ALA A 107 7.20 15.93 4.75
C ALA A 107 8.45 16.44 5.48
N GLU A 108 9.48 16.86 4.75
CA GLU A 108 10.73 17.33 5.33
C GLU A 108 10.50 18.50 6.29
N GLY A 109 11.09 18.41 7.48
CA GLY A 109 10.96 19.43 8.53
C GLY A 109 9.64 19.40 9.31
N LEU A 110 8.70 18.51 9.01
CA LEU A 110 7.44 18.37 9.75
C LEU A 110 7.54 17.31 10.87
N ASP A 111 6.86 17.54 11.98
CA ASP A 111 6.68 16.52 13.03
C ASP A 111 5.55 15.54 12.65
N LEU A 112 5.93 14.51 11.90
CA LEU A 112 5.02 13.45 11.43
C LEU A 112 4.39 12.63 12.55
N GLY A 113 4.91 12.70 13.78
CA GLY A 113 4.34 12.04 14.94
C GLY A 113 3.06 12.72 15.45
N THR A 114 2.93 14.03 15.20
CA THR A 114 1.78 14.86 15.64
C THR A 114 0.65 14.93 14.61
N LEU A 115 0.99 14.75 13.33
CA LEU A 115 0.02 14.72 12.23
C LEU A 115 -0.68 13.36 12.23
N ARG A 116 -2.01 13.35 12.07
CA ARG A 116 -2.80 12.12 12.06
C ARG A 116 -3.58 11.97 10.77
N ILE A 117 -3.69 10.74 10.30
CA ILE A 117 -4.56 10.34 9.19
C ILE A 117 -5.55 9.28 9.65
N VAL A 118 -6.68 9.18 8.95
CA VAL A 118 -7.64 8.09 9.11
C VAL A 118 -7.22 6.90 8.24
N SER A 119 -7.62 5.68 8.61
CA SER A 119 -7.44 4.52 7.73
C SER A 119 -8.43 4.60 6.57
N PRO A 120 -7.99 4.36 5.32
CA PRO A 120 -8.91 4.24 4.19
C PRO A 120 -9.81 3.00 4.29
N PHE A 121 -9.43 2.01 5.11
CA PHE A 121 -10.23 0.79 5.37
C PHE A 121 -11.28 0.96 6.48
N ASP A 122 -11.07 1.90 7.40
CA ASP A 122 -12.00 2.16 8.50
C ASP A 122 -11.76 3.57 9.07
N SER A 123 -12.72 4.48 8.87
CA SER A 123 -12.61 5.89 9.29
C SER A 123 -12.51 6.08 10.81
N ARG A 124 -12.84 5.06 11.61
CA ARG A 124 -12.67 5.05 13.08
C ARG A 124 -11.22 4.85 13.49
N ILE A 125 -10.40 4.25 12.63
CA ILE A 125 -8.99 3.98 12.90
C ILE A 125 -8.17 5.21 12.52
N LYS A 126 -7.43 5.76 13.48
CA LYS A 126 -6.53 6.91 13.28
C LYS A 126 -5.14 6.61 13.78
N TYR A 127 -4.14 6.93 12.98
CA TYR A 127 -2.73 6.75 13.33
C TYR A 127 -1.91 7.93 12.82
N ASN A 128 -0.71 8.12 13.39
CA ASN A 128 0.12 9.23 12.99
C ASN A 128 0.68 9.06 11.57
N LEU A 129 1.03 10.17 10.92
CA LEU A 129 1.47 10.19 9.53
C LEU A 129 2.75 9.37 9.35
N TYR A 130 3.65 9.40 10.34
CA TYR A 130 4.84 8.54 10.34
C TYR A 130 4.49 7.06 10.21
N SER A 131 3.54 6.56 11.00
CA SER A 131 3.03 5.19 10.90
C SER A 131 2.49 4.89 9.50
N GLY A 132 1.71 5.80 8.91
CA GLY A 132 1.17 5.62 7.56
C GLY A 132 2.25 5.44 6.51
N LEU A 133 3.26 6.31 6.52
CA LEU A 133 4.39 6.25 5.59
C LEU A 133 5.24 4.97 5.77
N ARG A 134 5.22 4.36 6.97
CA ARG A 134 5.87 3.06 7.23
C ARG A 134 5.04 1.87 6.80
N ILE A 135 3.71 1.97 6.85
CA ILE A 135 2.77 0.92 6.47
C ILE A 135 2.77 0.70 4.95
N ILE A 136 2.82 1.77 4.15
CA ILE A 136 2.81 1.70 2.67
C ILE A 136 3.85 0.70 2.12
N PRO A 137 5.18 0.88 2.36
CA PRO A 137 6.17 -0.04 1.80
C PRO A 137 6.10 -1.44 2.41
N ALA A 138 5.59 -1.59 3.64
CA ALA A 138 5.39 -2.90 4.25
C ALA A 138 4.28 -3.69 3.54
N HIS A 139 3.16 -3.02 3.26
CA HIS A 139 2.03 -3.56 2.50
C HIS A 139 2.41 -3.88 1.05
N GLN A 140 3.10 -2.96 0.37
CA GLN A 140 3.60 -3.16 -0.99
C GLN A 140 4.52 -4.38 -1.10
N ARG A 141 5.51 -4.50 -0.20
CA ARG A 141 6.42 -5.65 -0.18
C ARG A 141 5.67 -6.97 -0.03
N GLN A 142 4.60 -7.00 0.77
CA GLN A 142 3.81 -8.20 0.97
C GLN A 142 3.09 -8.64 -0.31
N HIS A 143 2.45 -7.71 -1.02
CA HIS A 143 1.76 -8.04 -2.29
C HIS A 143 2.71 -8.28 -3.46
N LEU A 144 3.88 -7.63 -3.50
CA LEU A 144 4.91 -7.93 -4.50
C LEU A 144 5.46 -9.35 -4.32
N ARG A 145 5.73 -9.77 -3.07
CA ARG A 145 6.10 -11.17 -2.78
C ARG A 145 5.00 -12.16 -3.16
N GLN A 146 3.74 -11.81 -2.93
CA GLN A 146 2.61 -12.64 -3.37
C GLN A 146 2.58 -12.78 -4.90
N ALA A 147 2.78 -11.68 -5.64
CA ALA A 147 2.87 -11.71 -7.09
C ALA A 147 4.05 -12.56 -7.59
N GLU A 148 5.22 -12.46 -6.95
CA GLU A 148 6.38 -13.30 -7.25
C GLU A 148 6.08 -14.79 -7.03
N GLN A 149 5.41 -15.12 -5.91
CA GLN A 149 4.98 -16.49 -5.60
C GLN A 149 4.03 -17.04 -6.66
N VAL A 150 3.05 -16.24 -7.13
CA VAL A 150 2.14 -16.63 -8.21
C VAL A 150 2.92 -16.99 -9.47
N VAL A 151 3.87 -16.15 -9.89
CA VAL A 151 4.69 -16.42 -11.08
C VAL A 151 5.48 -17.73 -10.92
N GLN A 152 6.04 -17.97 -9.74
CA GLN A 152 6.79 -19.21 -9.47
C GLN A 152 5.89 -20.44 -9.52
N THR A 153 4.72 -20.40 -8.88
CA THR A 153 3.74 -21.50 -8.90
C THR A 153 3.30 -21.83 -10.32
N LEU A 154 2.93 -20.83 -11.12
CA LEU A 154 2.49 -21.05 -12.50
C LEU A 154 3.60 -21.64 -13.39
N ARG A 155 4.86 -21.24 -13.17
CA ARG A 155 6.02 -21.83 -13.86
C ARG A 155 6.22 -23.29 -13.47
N THR A 156 6.11 -23.63 -12.19
CA THR A 156 6.25 -25.02 -11.74
C THR A 156 5.15 -25.91 -12.29
N THR A 157 3.89 -25.46 -12.28
CA THR A 157 2.75 -26.22 -12.83
C THR A 157 2.91 -26.49 -14.33
N LYS A 158 3.41 -25.50 -15.09
CA LYS A 158 3.68 -25.66 -16.53
C LYS A 158 4.83 -26.64 -16.82
N ALA A 159 5.79 -26.79 -15.91
CA ALA A 159 6.92 -27.71 -16.07
C ALA A 159 6.57 -29.17 -15.69
N THR A 160 5.53 -29.37 -14.87
CA THR A 160 5.06 -30.70 -14.42
C THR A 160 3.86 -31.23 -15.20
N SER A 161 3.33 -30.47 -16.16
CA SER A 161 2.22 -30.85 -17.06
C SER A 161 2.75 -31.18 -18.44
#